data_AF-A0AAD5LEM9-F1
#
_entry.id   AF-A0AAD5LEM9-F1
#
_cell.length_a   1.000
_cell.length_b   1.000
_cell.length_c   1.000
_cell.angle_alpha   90.00
_cell.angle_beta   90.00
_cell.angle_gamma   90.00
#
_symmetry.space_group_name_H-M   'P 1'
#
loop_
_entity.id
_entity.type
_entity.pdbx_description
1 polymer ?
#
loop_
_entity_poly.entity_id
_entity_poly.type
_entity_poly.pdbx_seq_one_letter_code
_entity_poly.pdbx_strand_id
1 'polypeptide(L)'
;MPSPLQGRVFDRFRRFEKLSESLQEQVQSVAKAIAQDKTVFSSQSVSFFSSVVGIRADKLVDIVSKKLENPSAARSDAEQIVDGLVFSGALALADEKNASKLESFFEPGSTVLIPTDNELAGRPAGESVWSVRDGAIQAGVVTRAARLFGAHQAYAVANEKRKGLFVFDHDAALELKETISLQGAFVEFEKSLEHGIKVTNNGDSLTIGAPSKDMQDEWLNSIINAGATYREAFTTSIENVNSIYELKDRDMQGNDVGMDKYKGKVLLIVNVSSKCGLTPTNYPELAALDEKYRDQGLAVLAFPCNQFAGQEPGTHEEIMEFVKRYNCEFPFFEKRDVNGANARPVFAYLKEQLPGSFGNFVKWNFTKFLVDRNGKPYKRYAPKDLPFSFEEDIKTLLAQSSAGEAESQPKSEL
;
A
#
# COMPACT_ATOMS: atom_id res chain seq x y z
N MET A 1 -6.40 1.20 -12.72
CA MET A 1 -7.19 2.23 -12.00
C MET A 1 -6.99 1.99 -10.52
N PRO A 2 -6.85 3.02 -9.67
CA PRO A 2 -6.80 2.82 -8.23
C PRO A 2 -8.06 2.08 -7.77
N SER A 3 -7.90 1.17 -6.81
CA SER A 3 -9.01 0.48 -6.18
C SER A 3 -9.95 1.51 -5.52
N PRO A 4 -11.28 1.36 -5.63
CA PRO A 4 -12.20 2.31 -5.04
C PRO A 4 -12.03 2.35 -3.51
N LEU A 5 -12.04 3.55 -2.94
CA LEU A 5 -12.02 3.75 -1.47
C LEU A 5 -13.17 2.95 -0.84
N GLN A 6 -12.85 2.05 0.07
CA GLN A 6 -13.80 1.12 0.68
C GLN A 6 -14.44 1.74 1.92
N GLY A 7 -15.69 1.40 2.23
CA GLY A 7 -16.35 1.78 3.49
C GLY A 7 -17.57 2.69 3.30
N ARG A 8 -18.50 2.60 4.25
CA ARG A 8 -19.83 3.23 4.18
C ARG A 8 -19.78 4.73 3.95
N VAL A 9 -18.84 5.46 4.56
CA VAL A 9 -18.69 6.91 4.33
C VAL A 9 -18.41 7.23 2.86
N PHE A 10 -17.48 6.50 2.24
CA PHE A 10 -17.15 6.69 0.82
C PHE A 10 -18.28 6.23 -0.10
N ASP A 11 -18.96 5.13 0.23
CA ASP A 11 -20.13 4.66 -0.52
C ASP A 11 -21.30 5.64 -0.48
N ARG A 12 -21.58 6.21 0.70
CA ARG A 12 -22.63 7.22 0.91
C ARG A 12 -22.31 8.50 0.15
N PHE A 13 -21.07 8.97 0.22
CA PHE A 13 -20.69 10.18 -0.53
C PHE A 13 -20.79 9.98 -2.05
N ARG A 14 -20.37 8.82 -2.57
CA ARG A 14 -20.57 8.48 -3.99
C ARG A 14 -22.05 8.45 -4.40
N ARG A 15 -22.97 8.15 -3.47
CA ARG A 15 -24.42 8.23 -3.71
C ARG A 15 -24.89 9.68 -3.72
N PHE A 16 -24.40 10.50 -2.80
CA PHE A 16 -24.67 11.94 -2.79
C PHE A 16 -24.28 12.60 -4.12
N GLU A 17 -23.10 12.29 -4.64
CA GLU A 17 -22.60 12.82 -5.93
C GLU A 17 -23.45 12.39 -7.14
N LYS A 18 -24.22 11.31 -7.02
CA LYS A 18 -25.13 10.81 -8.06
C LYS A 18 -26.55 11.40 -7.98
N LEU A 19 -26.88 12.13 -6.91
CA LEU A 19 -28.15 12.85 -6.83
C LEU A 19 -28.20 13.96 -7.89
N SER A 20 -29.40 14.40 -8.26
CA SER A 20 -29.55 15.55 -9.15
C SER A 20 -28.94 16.81 -8.52
N GLU A 21 -28.39 17.71 -9.34
CA GLU A 21 -27.78 18.96 -8.85
C GLU A 21 -28.74 19.75 -7.95
N SER A 22 -30.01 19.85 -8.36
CA SER A 22 -31.06 20.51 -7.57
C SER A 22 -31.26 19.86 -6.20
N LEU A 23 -31.24 18.52 -6.10
CA LEU A 23 -31.36 17.84 -4.82
C LEU A 23 -30.10 18.03 -3.97
N GLN A 24 -28.90 18.03 -4.56
CA GLN A 24 -27.66 18.33 -3.85
C GLN A 24 -27.68 19.75 -3.25
N GLU A 25 -28.15 20.75 -4.01
CA GLU A 25 -28.30 22.13 -3.54
C GLU A 25 -29.31 22.25 -2.39
N GLN A 26 -30.46 21.56 -2.50
CA GLN A 26 -31.45 21.51 -1.42
C GLN A 26 -30.87 20.89 -0.15
N VAL A 27 -30.16 19.77 -0.27
CA VAL A 27 -29.49 19.11 0.87
C VAL A 27 -28.48 20.05 1.53
N GLN A 28 -27.64 20.73 0.76
CA GLN A 28 -26.66 21.67 1.29
C GLN A 28 -27.32 22.88 1.97
N SER A 29 -28.38 23.43 1.37
CA SER A 29 -29.17 24.53 1.94
C SER A 29 -29.78 24.13 3.28
N VAL A 30 -30.39 22.95 3.34
CA VAL A 30 -30.99 22.40 4.55
C VAL A 30 -29.93 22.09 5.62
N ALA A 31 -28.80 21.51 5.24
CA ALA A 31 -27.68 21.25 6.15
C ALA A 31 -27.20 22.55 6.82
N LYS A 32 -27.03 23.61 6.05
CA LYS A 32 -26.64 24.94 6.56
C LYS A 32 -27.69 25.51 7.51
N ALA A 33 -28.97 25.42 7.14
CA ALA A 33 -30.06 25.91 7.98
C ALA A 33 -30.16 25.17 9.33
N ILE A 34 -29.98 23.85 9.32
CA ILE A 34 -29.99 23.02 10.53
C ILE A 34 -28.77 23.32 11.41
N ALA A 35 -27.59 23.51 10.83
CA ALA A 35 -26.37 23.86 11.58
C ALA A 35 -26.48 25.22 12.32
N GLN A 36 -27.26 26.16 11.79
CA GLN A 36 -27.47 27.47 12.41
C GLN A 36 -28.57 27.45 13.49
N ASP A 37 -29.49 26.51 13.42
CA ASP A 37 -30.60 26.37 14.35
C ASP A 37 -30.26 25.34 15.45
N LYS A 38 -29.65 25.85 16.53
CA LYS A 38 -29.26 25.03 17.70
C LYS A 38 -30.44 24.31 18.37
N THR A 39 -31.69 24.69 18.06
CA THR A 39 -32.87 24.05 18.65
C THR A 39 -33.23 22.72 17.99
N VAL A 40 -32.71 22.45 16.77
CA VAL A 40 -33.00 21.21 16.03
C VAL A 40 -32.55 19.98 16.82
N PHE A 41 -31.35 20.03 17.43
CA PHE A 41 -30.78 18.91 18.18
C PHE A 41 -31.00 19.02 19.70
N SER A 42 -31.45 20.15 20.23
CA SER A 42 -31.55 20.39 21.68
C SER A 42 -32.63 19.58 22.40
N SER A 43 -33.40 18.75 21.71
CA SER A 43 -34.59 18.09 22.25
C SER A 43 -34.38 16.65 22.72
N GLN A 44 -33.30 15.97 22.33
CA GLN A 44 -33.08 14.56 22.69
C GLN A 44 -31.59 14.25 22.92
N SER A 45 -31.26 13.88 24.16
CA SER A 45 -30.01 13.17 24.46
C SER A 45 -30.11 11.74 23.93
N VAL A 46 -29.08 11.30 23.21
CA VAL A 46 -29.04 10.00 22.54
C VAL A 46 -28.89 8.83 23.54
N SER A 47 -28.43 9.12 24.77
CA SER A 47 -28.32 8.14 25.86
C SER A 47 -28.21 8.86 27.20
N PHE A 48 -28.72 8.25 28.28
CA PHE A 48 -28.59 8.76 29.66
C PHE A 48 -27.14 9.09 30.08
N PHE A 49 -26.15 8.50 29.43
CA PHE A 49 -24.73 8.69 29.70
C PHE A 49 -23.99 9.53 28.65
N SER A 50 -24.70 10.08 27.65
CA SER A 50 -24.11 10.82 26.55
C SER A 50 -24.66 12.25 26.47
N SER A 51 -23.75 13.22 26.38
CA SER A 51 -24.10 14.61 26.03
C SER A 51 -24.36 14.81 24.54
N VAL A 52 -24.23 13.75 23.72
CA VAL A 52 -24.49 13.83 22.29
C VAL A 52 -25.97 14.08 22.05
N VAL A 53 -26.22 15.16 21.32
CA VAL A 53 -27.55 15.60 20.92
C VAL A 53 -27.92 15.02 19.55
N GLY A 54 -29.18 14.62 19.39
CA GLY A 54 -29.70 14.05 18.16
C GLY A 54 -31.15 14.42 17.90
N ILE A 55 -31.65 14.02 16.74
CA ILE A 55 -33.05 14.20 16.34
C ILE A 55 -33.56 12.92 15.70
N ARG A 56 -34.82 12.57 15.98
CA ARG A 56 -35.45 11.46 15.24
C ARG A 56 -35.66 11.82 13.78
N ALA A 57 -35.43 10.87 12.88
CA ALA A 57 -35.57 11.08 11.45
C ALA A 57 -36.98 11.57 11.05
N ASP A 58 -38.04 11.03 11.66
CA ASP A 58 -39.43 11.45 11.41
C ASP A 58 -39.67 12.94 11.74
N LYS A 59 -39.12 13.41 12.86
CA LYS A 59 -39.21 14.82 13.27
C LYS A 59 -38.41 15.73 12.37
N LEU A 60 -37.24 15.27 11.91
CA LEU A 60 -36.45 16.04 10.97
C LEU A 60 -37.17 16.20 9.62
N VAL A 61 -37.81 15.14 9.11
CA VAL A 61 -38.63 15.21 7.89
C VAL A 61 -39.76 16.24 8.04
N ASP A 62 -40.45 16.28 9.18
CA ASP A 62 -41.50 17.28 9.45
C ASP A 62 -40.94 18.73 9.44
N ILE A 63 -39.74 18.93 9.99
CA ILE A 63 -39.05 20.24 9.98
C ILE A 63 -38.65 20.63 8.56
N VAL A 64 -38.04 19.72 7.80
CA VAL A 64 -37.60 19.95 6.42
C VAL A 64 -38.82 20.25 5.53
N SER A 65 -39.90 19.47 5.65
CA SER A 65 -41.14 19.66 4.88
C SER A 65 -41.72 21.07 5.08
N LYS A 66 -41.71 21.58 6.31
CA LYS A 66 -42.19 22.94 6.62
C LYS A 66 -41.28 24.03 6.04
N LYS A 67 -39.97 23.81 6.05
CA LYS A 67 -38.96 24.78 5.54
C LYS A 67 -38.92 24.88 4.02
N LEU A 68 -39.40 23.88 3.28
CA LEU A 68 -39.39 23.91 1.82
C LEU A 68 -40.43 24.86 1.20
N GLU A 69 -41.29 25.50 2.02
CA GLU A 69 -42.26 26.56 1.64
C GLU A 69 -42.98 26.38 0.29
N ASN A 70 -43.23 25.13 -0.10
CA ASN A 70 -43.97 24.79 -1.31
C ASN A 70 -44.93 23.63 -1.00
N PRO A 71 -46.26 23.86 -0.94
CA PRO A 71 -47.25 22.85 -0.53
C PRO A 71 -47.30 21.60 -1.43
N SER A 72 -46.65 21.63 -2.59
CA SER A 72 -46.51 20.48 -3.50
C SER A 72 -45.25 19.64 -3.27
N ALA A 73 -44.30 20.08 -2.43
CA ALA A 73 -43.17 19.25 -2.03
C ALA A 73 -43.74 18.08 -1.22
N ALA A 74 -43.75 16.91 -1.84
CA ALA A 74 -44.32 15.73 -1.21
C ALA A 74 -43.43 15.35 -0.01
N ARG A 75 -44.00 14.71 1.01
CA ARG A 75 -43.23 14.12 2.12
C ARG A 75 -42.02 13.30 1.62
N SER A 76 -42.16 12.67 0.45
CA SER A 76 -41.10 11.96 -0.25
C SER A 76 -39.88 12.83 -0.60
N ASP A 77 -40.06 14.11 -0.94
CA ASP A 77 -38.96 15.03 -1.24
C ASP A 77 -38.18 15.37 0.04
N ALA A 78 -38.88 15.58 1.15
CA ALA A 78 -38.25 15.81 2.44
C ALA A 78 -37.51 14.56 2.95
N GLU A 79 -38.04 13.37 2.72
CA GLU A 79 -37.36 12.10 3.00
C GLU A 79 -36.07 11.95 2.17
N GLN A 80 -36.11 12.26 0.87
CA GLN A 80 -34.92 12.27 0.00
C GLN A 80 -33.87 13.28 0.46
N ILE A 81 -34.28 14.46 0.91
CA ILE A 81 -33.36 15.47 1.47
C ILE A 81 -32.72 14.95 2.76
N VAL A 82 -33.50 14.33 3.66
CA VAL A 82 -32.96 13.75 4.91
C VAL A 82 -31.97 12.61 4.63
N ASP A 83 -32.28 11.72 3.69
CA ASP A 83 -31.32 10.71 3.24
C ASP A 83 -30.06 11.37 2.64
N GLY A 84 -30.23 12.45 1.86
CA GLY A 84 -29.13 13.26 1.34
C GLY A 84 -28.26 13.91 2.42
N LEU A 85 -28.81 14.31 3.57
CA LEU A 85 -28.03 14.81 4.71
C LEU A 85 -27.11 13.72 5.30
N VAL A 86 -27.55 12.46 5.28
CA VAL A 86 -26.71 11.32 5.68
C VAL A 86 -25.68 10.99 4.60
N PHE A 87 -26.07 11.04 3.32
CA PHE A 87 -25.17 10.76 2.20
C PHE A 87 -24.04 11.78 2.05
N SER A 88 -24.33 13.05 2.30
CA SER A 88 -23.33 14.13 2.26
C SER A 88 -22.38 14.13 3.46
N GLY A 89 -22.80 13.47 4.56
CA GLY A 89 -22.10 13.48 5.83
C GLY A 89 -22.41 14.71 6.69
N ALA A 90 -23.52 15.41 6.46
CA ALA A 90 -24.01 16.43 7.40
C ALA A 90 -24.55 15.77 8.70
N LEU A 91 -25.17 14.60 8.55
CA LEU A 91 -25.70 13.79 9.64
C LEU A 91 -25.15 12.36 9.56
N ALA A 92 -25.15 11.67 10.70
CA ALA A 92 -24.86 10.26 10.84
C ALA A 92 -25.96 9.59 11.69
N LEU A 93 -26.03 8.26 11.64
CA LEU A 93 -26.89 7.48 12.52
C LEU A 93 -26.28 7.46 13.93
N ALA A 94 -27.12 7.53 14.96
CA ALA A 94 -26.65 7.40 16.34
C ALA A 94 -25.99 6.03 16.62
N ASP A 95 -26.58 4.93 16.12
CA ASP A 95 -26.01 3.58 16.18
C ASP A 95 -25.31 3.21 14.87
N GLU A 96 -24.37 4.06 14.45
CA GLU A 96 -23.67 3.88 13.20
C GLU A 96 -22.85 2.58 13.18
N LYS A 97 -22.37 2.08 14.32
CA LYS A 97 -21.52 0.88 14.34
C LYS A 97 -22.21 -0.36 13.74
N ASN A 98 -23.51 -0.52 13.97
CA ASN A 98 -24.30 -1.68 13.52
C ASN A 98 -25.09 -1.43 12.22
N ALA A 99 -25.03 -0.21 11.68
CA ALA A 99 -25.88 0.19 10.56
C ALA A 99 -25.42 -0.37 9.20
N SER A 100 -26.11 -1.35 8.63
CA SER A 100 -25.79 -1.87 7.29
C SER A 100 -26.42 -1.09 6.13
N LYS A 101 -27.26 -0.10 6.43
CA LYS A 101 -28.07 0.60 5.42
C LYS A 101 -27.24 1.56 4.56
N LEU A 102 -27.56 1.56 3.26
CA LEU A 102 -27.00 2.46 2.27
C LEU A 102 -28.07 3.20 1.44
N GLU A 103 -29.32 2.71 1.39
CA GLU A 103 -30.34 3.15 0.41
C GLU A 103 -31.38 4.10 0.97
N SER A 104 -31.94 3.78 2.13
CA SER A 104 -32.81 4.71 2.86
C SER A 104 -32.60 4.52 4.35
N PHE A 105 -32.52 5.64 5.06
CA PHE A 105 -32.35 5.68 6.51
C PHE A 105 -33.65 6.02 7.23
N PHE A 106 -34.74 6.17 6.49
CA PHE A 106 -36.04 6.41 7.05
C PHE A 106 -36.65 5.11 7.60
N GLU A 107 -36.63 4.98 8.92
CA GLU A 107 -37.57 4.12 9.64
C GLU A 107 -38.37 4.96 10.63
N PRO A 108 -39.72 5.03 10.48
CA PRO A 108 -40.57 5.77 11.39
C PRO A 108 -40.35 5.37 12.85
N GLY A 109 -40.00 6.35 13.68
CA GLY A 109 -39.98 6.22 15.14
C GLY A 109 -38.77 5.53 15.76
N SER A 110 -37.86 4.93 14.98
CA SER A 110 -36.68 4.22 15.51
C SER A 110 -35.35 4.92 15.25
N THR A 111 -35.22 5.65 14.13
CA THR A 111 -33.93 6.17 13.70
C THR A 111 -33.63 7.53 14.33
N VAL A 112 -32.50 7.61 15.03
CA VAL A 112 -31.95 8.86 15.58
C VAL A 112 -30.74 9.28 14.76
N LEU A 113 -30.74 10.53 14.31
CA LEU A 113 -29.68 11.17 13.56
C LEU A 113 -28.91 12.13 14.46
N ILE A 114 -27.60 12.17 14.28
CA ILE A 114 -26.69 13.04 15.02
C ILE A 114 -25.85 13.86 14.04
N PRO A 115 -25.44 15.09 14.39
CA PRO A 115 -24.48 15.84 13.60
C PRO A 115 -23.15 15.09 13.52
N THR A 116 -22.51 15.10 12.35
CA THR A 116 -21.12 14.64 12.17
C THR A 116 -20.12 15.66 12.68
N ASP A 117 -20.47 16.94 12.58
CA ASP A 117 -19.75 18.04 13.20
C ASP A 117 -19.76 17.91 14.72
N ASN A 118 -18.57 17.95 15.33
CA ASN A 118 -18.43 17.71 16.76
C ASN A 118 -18.98 18.87 17.61
N GLU A 119 -18.85 20.12 17.17
CA GLU A 119 -19.37 21.26 17.92
C GLU A 119 -20.90 21.22 17.95
N LEU A 120 -21.54 20.97 16.80
CA LEU A 120 -23.00 20.80 16.71
C LEU A 120 -23.50 19.62 17.53
N ALA A 121 -22.73 18.53 17.58
CA ALA A 121 -23.07 17.34 18.35
C ALA A 121 -22.76 17.46 19.85
N GLY A 122 -22.12 18.53 20.31
CA GLY A 122 -21.66 18.67 21.70
C GLY A 122 -20.54 17.69 22.07
N ARG A 123 -19.74 17.24 21.09
CA ARG A 123 -18.56 16.38 21.25
C ARG A 123 -17.28 17.23 21.29
N PRO A 124 -16.19 16.74 21.90
CA PRO A 124 -14.88 17.38 21.77
C PRO A 124 -14.45 17.55 20.31
N ALA A 125 -13.72 18.62 20.01
CA ALA A 125 -13.10 18.80 18.71
C ALA A 125 -12.22 17.60 18.37
N GLY A 126 -12.32 17.11 17.14
CA GLY A 126 -11.62 15.90 16.70
C GLY A 126 -12.00 15.55 15.28
N GLU A 127 -11.43 14.45 14.79
CA GLU A 127 -11.65 14.01 13.42
C GLU A 127 -12.59 12.80 13.38
N SER A 128 -13.36 12.74 12.30
CA SER A 128 -14.19 11.61 11.90
C SER A 128 -13.76 11.09 10.53
N VAL A 129 -14.23 9.90 10.15
CA VAL A 129 -14.03 9.38 8.79
C VAL A 129 -14.54 10.37 7.73
N TRP A 130 -15.66 11.06 8.02
CA TRP A 130 -16.18 12.12 7.15
C TRP A 130 -15.21 13.28 6.97
N SER A 131 -14.57 13.74 8.05
CA SER A 131 -13.65 14.88 8.01
C SER A 131 -12.32 14.58 7.28
N VAL A 132 -11.93 13.31 7.16
CA VAL A 132 -10.72 12.88 6.44
C VAL A 132 -11.02 12.31 5.05
N ARG A 133 -12.27 12.37 4.60
CA ARG A 133 -12.69 11.90 3.27
C ARG A 133 -12.00 12.66 2.15
N ASP A 134 -11.96 13.99 2.26
CA ASP A 134 -11.35 14.84 1.23
C ASP A 134 -9.83 14.64 1.18
N GLY A 135 -9.31 14.23 0.02
CA GLY A 135 -7.91 13.86 -0.18
C GLY A 135 -7.54 12.43 0.24
N ALA A 136 -8.51 11.59 0.63
CA ALA A 136 -8.25 10.18 0.88
C ALA A 136 -7.84 9.47 -0.43
N ILE A 137 -6.78 8.67 -0.37
CA ILE A 137 -6.25 7.90 -1.52
C ILE A 137 -6.23 6.39 -1.27
N GLN A 138 -6.38 5.97 -0.01
CA GLN A 138 -6.64 4.57 0.37
C GLN A 138 -7.49 4.54 1.63
N ALA A 139 -8.46 3.64 1.68
CA ALA A 139 -9.31 3.44 2.86
C ALA A 139 -9.85 2.02 2.92
N GLY A 140 -9.88 1.43 4.12
CA GLY A 140 -10.34 0.06 4.29
C GLY A 140 -10.10 -0.51 5.68
N VAL A 141 -10.63 -1.71 5.90
CA VAL A 141 -10.42 -2.47 7.14
C VAL A 141 -8.99 -2.99 7.16
N VAL A 142 -8.32 -2.82 8.30
CA VAL A 142 -6.96 -3.29 8.56
C VAL A 142 -6.91 -3.96 9.93
N THR A 143 -5.91 -4.81 10.13
CA THR A 143 -5.54 -5.28 11.47
C THR A 143 -4.60 -4.25 12.09
N ARG A 144 -4.86 -3.79 13.31
CA ARG A 144 -3.97 -2.88 14.04
C ARG A 144 -3.27 -3.61 15.16
N ALA A 145 -1.95 -3.43 15.28
CA ALA A 145 -1.22 -3.91 16.44
C ALA A 145 -1.52 -3.02 17.66
N ALA A 146 -1.95 -3.60 18.78
CA ALA A 146 -2.08 -2.89 20.05
C ALA A 146 -0.98 -3.30 21.03
N ARG A 147 -0.50 -2.35 21.83
CA ARG A 147 0.55 -2.61 22.84
C ARG A 147 0.11 -3.56 23.97
N LEU A 148 -1.19 -3.58 24.31
CA LEU A 148 -1.69 -4.25 25.53
C LEU A 148 -2.73 -5.36 25.29
N PHE A 149 -3.47 -5.33 24.18
CA PHE A 149 -4.65 -6.19 23.97
C PHE A 149 -4.57 -7.08 22.72
N GLY A 150 -3.37 -7.24 22.16
CA GLY A 150 -3.19 -7.97 20.90
C GLY A 150 -3.74 -7.21 19.69
N ALA A 151 -3.62 -7.81 18.51
CA ALA A 151 -4.07 -7.20 17.28
C ALA A 151 -5.61 -7.22 17.17
N HIS A 152 -6.21 -6.14 16.68
CA HIS A 152 -7.66 -6.01 16.51
C HIS A 152 -8.00 -5.37 15.16
N GLN A 153 -9.23 -5.57 14.66
CA GLN A 153 -9.68 -4.87 13.47
C GLN A 153 -9.87 -3.38 13.74
N ALA A 154 -9.48 -2.57 12.77
CA ALA A 154 -9.68 -1.14 12.72
C ALA A 154 -9.99 -0.73 11.28
N TYR A 155 -10.34 0.54 11.10
CA TYR A 155 -10.51 1.13 9.79
C TYR A 155 -9.49 2.24 9.61
N ALA A 156 -8.75 2.21 8.51
CA ALA A 156 -7.70 3.19 8.23
C ALA A 156 -8.03 4.03 6.99
N VAL A 157 -7.49 5.25 6.96
CA VAL A 157 -7.54 6.16 5.80
C VAL A 157 -6.16 6.78 5.60
N ALA A 158 -5.53 6.53 4.46
CA ALA A 158 -4.35 7.29 4.02
C ALA A 158 -4.82 8.50 3.21
N ASN A 159 -4.36 9.70 3.61
CA ASN A 159 -4.83 10.96 3.03
C ASN A 159 -3.66 11.80 2.51
N GLU A 160 -3.68 12.09 1.21
CA GLU A 160 -2.64 12.83 0.51
C GLU A 160 -2.70 14.33 0.79
N LYS A 161 -3.90 14.90 0.90
CA LYS A 161 -4.10 16.34 1.17
C LYS A 161 -3.64 16.69 2.58
N ARG A 162 -3.92 15.81 3.54
CA ARG A 162 -3.59 15.99 4.96
C ARG A 162 -2.27 15.38 5.38
N LYS A 163 -1.59 14.66 4.46
CA LYS A 163 -0.30 14.00 4.68
C LYS A 163 -0.31 13.12 5.94
N GLY A 164 -1.35 12.29 6.10
CA GLY A 164 -1.58 11.52 7.33
C GLY A 164 -2.21 10.15 7.08
N LEU A 165 -1.94 9.22 8.00
CA LEU A 165 -2.61 7.93 8.09
C LEU A 165 -3.47 7.92 9.36
N PHE A 166 -4.78 7.89 9.18
CA PHE A 166 -5.79 8.04 10.22
C PHE A 166 -6.44 6.69 10.51
N VAL A 167 -6.64 6.36 11.79
CA VAL A 167 -7.20 5.09 12.23
C VAL A 167 -8.42 5.30 13.13
N PHE A 168 -9.46 4.51 12.87
CA PHE A 168 -10.78 4.58 13.46
C PHE A 168 -11.25 3.18 13.89
N ASP A 169 -12.27 3.11 14.76
CA ASP A 169 -12.86 1.84 15.16
C ASP A 169 -13.62 1.14 14.01
N HIS A 170 -14.24 1.91 13.12
CA HIS A 170 -14.96 1.42 11.94
C HIS A 170 -15.09 2.51 10.86
N ASP A 171 -15.55 2.11 9.68
CA ASP A 171 -15.67 2.89 8.43
C ASP A 171 -16.67 4.06 8.42
N ALA A 172 -17.28 4.36 9.57
CA ALA A 172 -18.22 5.45 9.76
C ALA A 172 -18.07 6.09 11.15
N ALA A 173 -16.93 5.86 11.81
CA ALA A 173 -16.67 6.39 13.14
C ALA A 173 -16.61 7.92 13.11
N LEU A 174 -17.12 8.53 14.19
CA LEU A 174 -17.10 9.98 14.39
C LEU A 174 -15.93 10.44 15.26
N GLU A 175 -15.06 9.52 15.67
CA GLU A 175 -13.93 9.77 16.55
C GLU A 175 -12.68 9.04 16.05
N LEU A 176 -11.62 9.82 15.83
CA LEU A 176 -10.28 9.35 15.52
C LEU A 176 -9.66 8.64 16.73
N LYS A 177 -9.05 7.48 16.50
CA LYS A 177 -8.35 6.72 17.54
C LYS A 177 -6.86 6.93 17.52
N GLU A 178 -6.28 7.04 16.34
CA GLU A 178 -4.85 7.24 16.18
C GLU A 178 -4.57 7.90 14.83
N THR A 179 -3.52 8.70 14.76
CA THR A 179 -3.03 9.23 13.50
C THR A 179 -1.52 9.32 13.55
N ILE A 180 -0.89 9.19 12.39
CA ILE A 180 0.53 9.46 12.21
C ILE A 180 0.72 10.37 11.00
N SER A 181 1.50 11.43 11.17
CA SER A 181 1.93 12.28 10.05
C SER A 181 2.79 11.44 9.10
N LEU A 182 2.48 11.48 7.82
CA LEU A 182 3.26 10.83 6.77
C LEU A 182 4.35 11.74 6.21
N GLN A 183 4.24 13.06 6.39
CA GLN A 183 5.29 13.99 5.98
C GLN A 183 6.57 13.72 6.78
N GLY A 184 7.64 13.33 6.09
CA GLY A 184 8.92 12.98 6.71
C GLY A 184 8.91 11.64 7.46
N ALA A 185 7.84 10.85 7.35
CA ALA A 185 7.76 9.53 7.93
C ALA A 185 8.55 8.50 7.12
N PHE A 186 8.97 7.43 7.79
CA PHE A 186 9.45 6.22 7.13
C PHE A 186 8.37 5.15 7.16
N VAL A 187 8.23 4.41 6.06
CA VAL A 187 7.36 3.23 5.98
C VAL A 187 8.17 1.99 5.62
N GLU A 188 7.92 0.88 6.31
CA GLU A 188 8.61 -0.39 6.14
C GLU A 188 7.63 -1.57 6.22
N PHE A 189 8.02 -2.73 5.69
CA PHE A 189 7.27 -3.97 5.92
C PHE A 189 7.51 -4.45 7.36
N GLU A 190 6.45 -4.88 8.04
CA GLU A 190 6.47 -5.33 9.44
C GLU A 190 6.02 -6.79 9.54
N LYS A 191 6.73 -7.59 10.33
CA LYS A 191 6.51 -9.03 10.48
C LYS A 191 5.60 -9.38 11.65
N SER A 192 5.39 -8.46 12.59
CA SER A 192 4.54 -8.71 13.76
C SER A 192 3.06 -8.88 13.39
N LEU A 193 2.68 -8.51 12.17
CA LEU A 193 1.34 -8.73 11.60
C LEU A 193 1.47 -9.42 10.25
N GLU A 194 0.51 -10.29 9.94
CA GLU A 194 0.33 -10.79 8.58
C GLU A 194 0.11 -9.60 7.64
N HIS A 195 0.89 -9.56 6.56
CA HIS A 195 0.91 -8.45 5.61
C HIS A 195 1.10 -7.07 6.29
N GLY A 196 1.96 -7.02 7.31
CA GLY A 196 2.22 -5.84 8.12
C GLY A 196 2.97 -4.72 7.41
N ILE A 197 2.61 -3.50 7.75
CA ILE A 197 3.25 -2.24 7.37
C ILE A 197 3.39 -1.41 8.63
N LYS A 198 4.58 -0.87 8.84
CA LYS A 198 4.87 0.02 9.96
C LYS A 198 5.29 1.37 9.42
N VAL A 199 4.66 2.40 9.96
CA VAL A 199 5.00 3.80 9.71
C VAL A 199 5.65 4.35 10.97
N THR A 200 6.76 5.05 10.83
CA THR A 200 7.46 5.71 11.93
C THR A 200 7.71 7.17 11.61
N ASN A 201 7.49 8.05 12.59
CA ASN A 201 7.76 9.47 12.45
C ASN A 201 8.05 10.06 13.84
N ASN A 202 9.18 10.76 14.01
CA ASN A 202 9.57 11.45 15.25
C ASN A 202 9.45 10.61 16.54
N GLY A 203 9.73 9.31 16.48
CA GLY A 203 9.65 8.40 17.63
C GLY A 203 8.29 7.73 17.82
N ASP A 204 7.25 8.21 17.14
CA ASP A 204 5.95 7.54 17.07
C ASP A 204 5.97 6.43 16.02
N SER A 205 5.13 5.43 16.21
CA SER A 205 4.98 4.31 15.29
C SER A 205 3.53 3.84 15.20
N LEU A 206 3.07 3.57 13.98
CA LEU A 206 1.76 2.99 13.72
C LEU A 206 1.93 1.76 12.83
N THR A 207 1.41 0.62 13.28
CA THR A 207 1.53 -0.67 12.57
C THR A 207 0.16 -1.19 12.19
N ILE A 208 -0.04 -1.41 10.89
CA ILE A 208 -1.25 -1.99 10.31
C ILE A 208 -0.92 -3.27 9.52
N GLY A 209 -1.84 -4.22 9.48
CA GLY A 209 -1.80 -5.43 8.66
C GLY A 209 -2.89 -5.35 7.61
N ALA A 210 -2.52 -5.50 6.34
CA ALA A 210 -3.47 -5.51 5.25
C ALA A 210 -4.20 -6.87 5.16
N PRO A 211 -5.44 -6.93 4.62
CA PRO A 211 -6.18 -8.19 4.48
C PRO A 211 -5.56 -9.20 3.50
N SER A 212 -4.68 -8.74 2.61
CA SER A 212 -3.98 -9.58 1.63
C SER A 212 -2.63 -8.96 1.24
N LYS A 213 -1.76 -9.74 0.60
CA LYS A 213 -0.48 -9.25 0.06
C LYS A 213 -0.66 -8.14 -0.97
N ASP A 214 -1.64 -8.27 -1.86
CA ASP A 214 -1.92 -7.25 -2.88
C ASP A 214 -2.36 -5.94 -2.22
N MET A 215 -3.23 -6.03 -1.20
CA MET A 215 -3.65 -4.86 -0.42
C MET A 215 -2.48 -4.25 0.37
N GLN A 216 -1.52 -5.06 0.85
CA GLN A 216 -0.31 -4.54 1.49
C GLN A 216 0.46 -3.62 0.55
N ASP A 217 0.61 -4.01 -0.71
CA ASP A 217 1.32 -3.20 -1.70
C ASP A 217 0.53 -1.94 -2.06
N GLU A 218 -0.80 -2.02 -2.16
CA GLU A 218 -1.65 -0.83 -2.34
C GLU A 218 -1.54 0.14 -1.15
N TRP A 219 -1.59 -0.36 0.08
CA TRP A 219 -1.42 0.44 1.30
C TRP A 219 -0.05 1.10 1.35
N LEU A 220 1.02 0.33 1.08
CA LEU A 220 2.38 0.85 1.05
C LEU A 220 2.52 1.98 0.01
N ASN A 221 2.07 1.77 -1.23
CA ASN A 221 2.13 2.77 -2.28
C ASN A 221 1.34 4.04 -1.91
N SER A 222 0.17 3.86 -1.29
CA SER A 222 -0.67 4.99 -0.86
C SER A 222 -0.02 5.79 0.26
N ILE A 223 0.63 5.12 1.22
CA ILE A 223 1.39 5.77 2.30
C ILE A 223 2.58 6.56 1.74
N ILE A 224 3.28 6.01 0.74
CA ILE A 224 4.37 6.70 0.03
C ILE A 224 3.84 7.94 -0.72
N ASN A 225 2.76 7.77 -1.51
CA ASN A 225 2.14 8.89 -2.24
C ASN A 225 1.64 10.00 -1.31
N ALA A 226 1.19 9.64 -0.11
CA ALA A 226 0.77 10.60 0.91
C ALA A 226 1.94 11.25 1.68
N GLY A 227 3.20 10.95 1.35
CA GLY A 227 4.38 11.72 1.79
C GLY A 227 5.42 10.94 2.60
N ALA A 228 5.18 9.66 2.89
CA ALA A 228 6.17 8.83 3.56
C ALA A 228 7.28 8.40 2.60
N THR A 229 8.46 8.12 3.14
CA THR A 229 9.58 7.53 2.40
C THR A 229 9.68 6.05 2.75
N TYR A 230 9.68 5.16 1.75
CA TYR A 230 9.95 3.76 2.04
C TYR A 230 11.39 3.59 2.50
N ARG A 231 11.56 2.91 3.63
CA ARG A 231 12.86 2.49 4.15
C ARG A 231 12.84 0.98 4.25
N GLU A 232 13.76 0.32 3.56
CA GLU A 232 14.03 -1.09 3.83
C GLU A 232 14.48 -1.20 5.29
N ALA A 233 14.08 -2.24 6.01
CA ALA A 233 14.66 -2.52 7.32
C ALA A 233 16.14 -2.89 7.12
N PHE A 234 17.01 -1.88 7.07
CA PHE A 234 18.41 -2.04 6.79
C PHE A 234 19.10 -2.67 7.99
N THR A 235 19.84 -3.74 7.72
CA THR A 235 20.87 -4.20 8.64
C THR A 235 22.08 -3.29 8.46
N THR A 236 22.64 -2.77 9.55
CA THR A 236 23.85 -1.92 9.57
C THR A 236 25.02 -2.55 8.80
N SER A 237 25.00 -3.88 8.62
CA SER A 237 25.98 -4.62 7.82
C SER A 237 26.00 -4.27 6.33
N ILE A 238 24.94 -3.67 5.76
CA ILE A 238 24.86 -3.38 4.31
C ILE A 238 25.27 -1.94 3.99
N GLU A 239 25.16 -1.03 4.97
CA GLU A 239 25.46 0.41 4.78
C GLU A 239 26.93 0.67 4.39
N ASN A 240 27.85 -0.24 4.71
CA ASN A 240 29.28 -0.11 4.43
C ASN A 240 29.77 -1.01 3.27
N VAL A 241 28.87 -1.73 2.60
CA VAL A 241 29.24 -2.63 1.50
C VAL A 241 29.54 -1.82 0.26
N ASN A 242 30.76 -1.94 -0.28
CA ASN A 242 31.19 -1.16 -1.45
C ASN A 242 31.11 -1.92 -2.77
N SER A 243 31.04 -3.25 -2.71
CA SER A 243 30.93 -4.13 -3.86
C SER A 243 30.05 -5.32 -3.52
N ILE A 244 29.32 -5.83 -4.52
CA ILE A 244 28.54 -7.06 -4.34
C ILE A 244 29.42 -8.24 -3.91
N TYR A 245 30.71 -8.23 -4.26
CA TYR A 245 31.65 -9.31 -3.96
C TYR A 245 31.95 -9.48 -2.46
N GLU A 246 31.61 -8.51 -1.62
CA GLU A 246 31.70 -8.63 -0.16
C GLU A 246 30.53 -9.44 0.44
N LEU A 247 29.52 -9.75 -0.38
CA LEU A 247 28.30 -10.43 0.05
C LEU A 247 28.38 -11.94 -0.21
N LYS A 248 27.50 -12.66 0.49
CA LYS A 248 27.24 -14.09 0.30
C LYS A 248 25.74 -14.36 0.32
N ASP A 249 25.34 -15.44 -0.33
CA ASP A 249 23.98 -16.00 -0.25
C ASP A 249 24.09 -17.52 -0.08
N ARG A 250 23.00 -18.27 -0.26
CA ARG A 250 23.00 -19.74 -0.17
C ARG A 250 22.45 -20.36 -1.43
N ASP A 251 23.12 -21.40 -1.90
CA ASP A 251 22.64 -22.19 -3.04
C ASP A 251 21.41 -23.05 -2.67
N MET A 252 20.85 -23.76 -3.64
CA MET A 252 19.68 -24.63 -3.44
C MET A 252 19.96 -25.82 -2.50
N GLN A 253 21.22 -26.13 -2.20
CA GLN A 253 21.64 -27.15 -1.24
C GLN A 253 21.87 -26.58 0.16
N GLY A 254 21.74 -25.26 0.35
CA GLY A 254 21.93 -24.56 1.62
C GLY A 254 23.39 -24.20 1.93
N ASN A 255 24.32 -24.38 0.99
CA ASN A 255 25.72 -23.99 1.20
C ASN A 255 25.89 -22.49 1.00
N ASP A 256 26.71 -21.86 1.84
CA ASP A 256 27.09 -20.46 1.65
C ASP A 256 27.92 -20.30 0.35
N VAL A 257 27.50 -19.39 -0.52
CA VAL A 257 28.19 -19.03 -1.77
C VAL A 257 28.54 -17.54 -1.73
N GLY A 258 29.84 -17.24 -1.73
CA GLY A 258 30.35 -15.88 -1.86
C GLY A 258 30.13 -15.32 -3.26
N MET A 259 29.76 -14.04 -3.35
CA MET A 259 29.56 -13.36 -4.63
C MET A 259 30.90 -13.05 -5.34
N ASP A 260 32.00 -13.03 -4.59
CA ASP A 260 33.37 -12.97 -5.11
C ASP A 260 33.71 -14.11 -6.07
N LYS A 261 33.01 -15.25 -5.99
CA LYS A 261 33.04 -16.33 -7.01
C LYS A 261 32.80 -15.82 -8.44
N TYR A 262 32.08 -14.72 -8.59
CA TYR A 262 31.72 -14.13 -9.89
C TYR A 262 32.54 -12.88 -10.22
N LYS A 263 33.69 -12.67 -9.57
CA LYS A 263 34.57 -11.53 -9.84
C LYS A 263 35.03 -11.50 -11.30
N GLY A 264 34.98 -10.31 -11.92
CA GLY A 264 35.33 -10.12 -13.33
C GLY A 264 34.21 -10.45 -14.34
N LYS A 265 33.07 -10.97 -13.86
CA LYS A 265 31.88 -11.26 -14.68
C LYS A 265 30.86 -10.13 -14.60
N VAL A 266 30.09 -9.97 -15.67
CA VAL A 266 28.86 -9.17 -15.67
C VAL A 266 27.77 -10.02 -15.04
N LEU A 267 27.07 -9.51 -14.01
CA LEU A 267 26.03 -10.28 -13.30
C LEU A 267 24.65 -9.79 -13.69
N LEU A 268 23.78 -10.71 -14.12
CA LEU A 268 22.35 -10.47 -14.28
C LEU A 268 21.60 -11.18 -13.13
N ILE A 269 21.26 -10.41 -12.10
CA ILE A 269 20.62 -10.90 -10.88
C ILE A 269 19.11 -10.72 -10.98
N VAL A 270 18.35 -11.79 -10.81
CA VAL A 270 16.89 -11.79 -11.05
C VAL A 270 16.14 -12.48 -9.92
N ASN A 271 15.13 -11.84 -9.34
CA ASN A 271 14.18 -12.56 -8.49
C ASN A 271 13.19 -13.30 -9.38
N VAL A 272 13.08 -14.62 -9.23
CA VAL A 272 12.33 -15.46 -10.19
C VAL A 272 11.12 -16.12 -9.56
N SER A 273 10.19 -16.53 -10.41
CA SER A 273 9.06 -17.35 -10.00
C SER A 273 8.55 -18.31 -11.09
N SER A 274 7.89 -19.39 -10.69
CA SER A 274 7.38 -20.52 -11.44
C SER A 274 5.90 -20.36 -11.82
N LYS A 275 5.08 -19.72 -10.97
CA LYS A 275 3.63 -19.56 -11.23
C LYS A 275 3.24 -18.13 -11.61
N CYS A 276 4.19 -17.33 -12.07
CA CYS A 276 3.93 -15.97 -12.50
C CYS A 276 3.54 -15.90 -13.98
N GLY A 277 2.64 -14.98 -14.35
CA GLY A 277 2.27 -14.74 -15.75
C GLY A 277 3.44 -14.27 -16.64
N LEU A 278 4.54 -13.81 -16.04
CA LEU A 278 5.77 -13.39 -16.73
C LEU A 278 6.76 -14.54 -16.95
N THR A 279 6.56 -15.69 -16.27
CA THR A 279 7.43 -16.86 -16.33
C THR A 279 7.63 -17.42 -17.75
N PRO A 280 6.57 -17.56 -18.59
CA PRO A 280 6.70 -18.14 -19.92
C PRO A 280 7.57 -17.34 -20.89
N THR A 281 7.80 -16.05 -20.64
CA THR A 281 8.67 -15.19 -21.47
C THR A 281 10.03 -15.00 -20.82
N ASN A 282 10.09 -14.82 -19.50
CA ASN A 282 11.34 -14.49 -18.84
C ASN A 282 12.36 -15.63 -18.81
N TYR A 283 11.97 -16.85 -18.45
CA TYR A 283 12.94 -17.95 -18.39
C TYR A 283 13.56 -18.27 -19.76
N PRO A 284 12.79 -18.39 -20.86
CA PRO A 284 13.39 -18.61 -22.18
C PRO A 284 14.40 -17.54 -22.59
N GLU A 285 14.09 -16.25 -22.39
CA GLU A 285 15.02 -15.19 -22.77
C GLU A 285 16.26 -15.14 -21.85
N LEU A 286 16.11 -15.42 -20.55
CA LEU A 286 17.25 -15.56 -19.64
C LEU A 286 18.17 -16.72 -20.04
N ALA A 287 17.59 -17.88 -20.37
CA ALA A 287 18.34 -19.05 -20.82
C ALA A 287 19.09 -18.76 -22.14
N ALA A 288 18.45 -18.08 -23.08
CA ALA A 288 19.08 -17.71 -24.35
C ALA A 288 20.20 -16.66 -24.18
N LEU A 289 20.04 -15.68 -23.29
CA LEU A 289 21.12 -14.73 -22.96
C LEU A 289 22.29 -15.43 -22.29
N ASP A 290 22.02 -16.35 -21.36
CA ASP A 290 23.04 -17.15 -20.70
C ASP A 290 23.80 -18.00 -21.72
N GLU A 291 23.11 -18.79 -22.56
CA GLU A 291 23.72 -19.57 -23.63
C GLU A 291 24.62 -18.71 -24.55
N LYS A 292 24.16 -17.51 -24.91
CA LYS A 292 24.88 -16.62 -25.84
C LYS A 292 26.14 -15.99 -25.24
N TYR A 293 26.11 -15.65 -23.95
CA TYR A 293 27.12 -14.77 -23.34
C TYR A 293 27.86 -15.35 -22.14
N ARG A 294 27.51 -16.54 -21.65
CA ARG A 294 28.18 -17.17 -20.49
C ARG A 294 29.69 -17.29 -20.69
N ASP A 295 30.11 -17.72 -21.87
CA ASP A 295 31.53 -17.88 -22.23
C ASP A 295 32.25 -16.54 -22.44
N GLN A 296 31.50 -15.45 -22.64
CA GLN A 296 32.04 -14.09 -22.77
C GLN A 296 32.13 -13.37 -21.41
N GLY A 297 31.64 -13.99 -20.34
CA GLY A 297 31.71 -13.47 -18.97
C GLY A 297 30.39 -12.98 -18.39
N LEU A 298 29.23 -13.31 -19.00
CA LEU A 298 27.94 -13.12 -18.34
C LEU A 298 27.70 -14.21 -17.29
N ALA A 299 27.13 -13.85 -16.15
CA ALA A 299 26.58 -14.79 -15.18
C ALA A 299 25.14 -14.38 -14.83
N VAL A 300 24.17 -15.18 -15.26
CA VAL A 300 22.78 -15.05 -14.79
C VAL A 300 22.68 -15.70 -13.42
N LEU A 301 22.05 -15.04 -12.44
CA LEU A 301 21.88 -15.55 -11.07
C LEU A 301 20.40 -15.46 -10.69
N ALA A 302 19.76 -16.60 -10.46
CA ALA A 302 18.33 -16.69 -10.19
C ALA A 302 18.03 -16.87 -8.70
N PHE A 303 17.15 -16.03 -8.18
CA PHE A 303 16.78 -15.99 -6.77
C PHE A 303 15.26 -16.21 -6.61
N PRO A 304 14.80 -17.46 -6.43
CA PRO A 304 13.39 -17.76 -6.18
C PRO A 304 12.85 -17.00 -4.96
N CYS A 305 11.65 -16.44 -5.09
CA CYS A 305 11.03 -15.64 -4.04
C CYS A 305 9.50 -15.81 -4.04
N ASN A 306 8.91 -16.07 -2.86
CA ASN A 306 7.47 -16.29 -2.74
C ASN A 306 6.68 -15.05 -2.28
N GLN A 307 7.32 -13.89 -2.14
CA GLN A 307 6.70 -12.67 -1.58
C GLN A 307 5.65 -12.05 -2.51
N PHE A 308 5.60 -12.44 -3.79
CA PHE A 308 4.78 -11.83 -4.82
C PHE A 308 3.63 -12.76 -5.20
N ALA A 309 2.45 -12.49 -4.63
CA ALA A 309 1.21 -13.28 -4.80
C ALA A 309 1.35 -14.79 -4.59
N GLY A 310 2.30 -15.24 -3.75
CA GLY A 310 2.48 -16.66 -3.45
C GLY A 310 2.84 -17.51 -4.68
N GLN A 311 3.49 -16.91 -5.68
CA GLN A 311 3.73 -17.55 -6.98
C GLN A 311 4.94 -18.51 -7.00
N GLU A 312 5.67 -18.63 -5.88
CA GLU A 312 6.77 -19.59 -5.66
C GLU A 312 6.51 -20.54 -4.47
N PRO A 313 5.39 -21.29 -4.46
CA PRO A 313 5.04 -22.08 -3.29
C PRO A 313 5.92 -23.33 -3.11
N GLY A 314 6.53 -23.85 -4.18
CA GLY A 314 7.18 -25.16 -4.19
C GLY A 314 8.49 -25.26 -3.40
N THR A 315 8.93 -26.48 -3.10
CA THR A 315 10.22 -26.77 -2.45
C THR A 315 11.40 -26.52 -3.40
N HIS A 316 12.63 -26.59 -2.90
CA HIS A 316 13.82 -26.45 -3.76
C HIS A 316 13.82 -27.47 -4.90
N GLU A 317 13.45 -28.72 -4.62
CA GLU A 317 13.36 -29.81 -5.59
C GLU A 317 12.31 -29.53 -6.66
N GLU A 318 11.11 -29.09 -6.25
CA GLU A 318 10.02 -28.76 -7.17
C GLU A 318 10.38 -27.56 -8.08
N ILE A 319 11.08 -26.56 -7.54
CA ILE A 319 11.56 -25.41 -8.30
C ILE A 319 12.58 -25.88 -9.34
N MET A 320 13.57 -26.68 -8.95
CA MET A 320 14.58 -27.19 -9.87
C MET A 320 13.96 -28.08 -10.95
N GLU A 321 13.00 -28.92 -10.60
CA GLU A 321 12.28 -29.74 -11.58
C GLU A 321 11.48 -28.88 -12.55
N PHE A 322 10.80 -27.85 -12.05
CA PHE A 322 10.04 -26.92 -12.88
C PHE A 322 10.92 -26.21 -13.92
N VAL A 323 12.10 -25.72 -13.54
CA VAL A 323 12.94 -24.92 -14.44
C VAL A 323 13.66 -25.74 -15.51
N LYS A 324 13.76 -27.07 -15.37
CA LYS A 324 14.33 -27.96 -16.42
C LYS A 324 13.64 -27.79 -17.77
N ARG A 325 12.34 -27.53 -17.79
CA ARG A 325 11.56 -27.33 -19.02
C ARG A 325 11.97 -26.09 -19.82
N TYR A 326 12.72 -25.18 -19.20
CA TYR A 326 13.23 -23.95 -19.80
C TYR A 326 14.73 -24.04 -20.14
N ASN A 327 15.36 -25.20 -19.94
CA ASN A 327 16.80 -25.40 -20.18
C ASN A 327 17.70 -24.35 -19.49
N CYS A 328 17.32 -23.93 -18.28
CA CYS A 328 18.11 -22.99 -17.50
C CYS A 328 19.30 -23.73 -16.86
N GLU A 329 20.52 -23.40 -17.30
CA GLU A 329 21.76 -24.00 -16.76
C GLU A 329 22.49 -23.07 -15.77
N PHE A 330 22.02 -21.83 -15.63
CA PHE A 330 22.58 -20.87 -14.69
C PHE A 330 22.23 -21.20 -13.22
N PRO A 331 23.01 -20.69 -12.24
CA PRO A 331 22.79 -20.96 -10.82
C PRO A 331 21.44 -20.46 -10.28
N PHE A 332 20.79 -21.31 -9.51
CA PHE A 332 19.67 -20.95 -8.63
C PHE A 332 20.13 -20.93 -7.17
N PHE A 333 19.68 -19.92 -6.44
CA PHE A 333 19.88 -19.78 -4.99
C PHE A 333 18.65 -20.26 -4.23
N GLU A 334 18.77 -20.51 -2.93
CA GLU A 334 17.61 -20.96 -2.13
C GLU A 334 16.46 -19.94 -2.16
N LYS A 335 15.24 -20.44 -1.96
CA LYS A 335 14.05 -19.59 -1.93
C LYS A 335 14.06 -18.73 -0.67
N ARG A 336 14.17 -17.39 -0.82
CA ARG A 336 14.13 -16.43 0.29
C ARG A 336 13.50 -15.10 -0.11
N ASP A 337 13.23 -14.30 0.90
CA ASP A 337 12.71 -12.95 0.78
C ASP A 337 13.72 -12.00 0.15
N VAL A 338 13.23 -11.11 -0.71
CA VAL A 338 13.99 -10.03 -1.33
C VAL A 338 13.61 -8.66 -0.78
N ASN A 339 12.51 -8.56 -0.02
CA ASN A 339 12.01 -7.37 0.68
C ASN A 339 11.76 -7.64 2.17
N GLY A 340 11.67 -6.56 2.95
CA GLY A 340 11.43 -6.57 4.39
C GLY A 340 12.68 -6.87 5.21
N ALA A 341 12.50 -7.00 6.53
CA ALA A 341 13.59 -7.24 7.48
C ALA A 341 14.37 -8.55 7.27
N ASN A 342 13.82 -9.49 6.51
CA ASN A 342 14.48 -10.75 6.14
C ASN A 342 15.03 -10.73 4.71
N ALA A 343 15.03 -9.57 4.04
CA ALA A 343 15.58 -9.44 2.70
C ALA A 343 17.02 -9.93 2.68
N ARG A 344 17.34 -10.81 1.72
CA ARG A 344 18.70 -11.30 1.52
C ARG A 344 19.68 -10.13 1.28
N PRO A 345 20.91 -10.17 1.83
CA PRO A 345 21.87 -9.07 1.73
C PRO A 345 22.13 -8.60 0.30
N VAL A 346 22.20 -9.54 -0.66
CA VAL A 346 22.37 -9.23 -2.09
C VAL A 346 21.28 -8.28 -2.60
N PHE A 347 19.99 -8.56 -2.30
CA PHE A 347 18.90 -7.70 -2.75
C PHE A 347 18.80 -6.41 -1.97
N ALA A 348 19.06 -6.43 -0.66
CA ALA A 348 19.07 -5.20 0.13
C ALA A 348 20.15 -4.21 -0.36
N TYR A 349 21.36 -4.70 -0.68
CA TYR A 349 22.42 -3.88 -1.29
C TYR A 349 22.00 -3.35 -2.67
N LEU A 350 21.53 -4.21 -3.56
CA LEU A 350 21.16 -3.82 -4.93
C LEU A 350 20.02 -2.80 -4.97
N LYS A 351 19.02 -2.96 -4.12
CA LYS A 351 17.89 -2.04 -4.00
C LYS A 351 18.33 -0.66 -3.51
N GLU A 352 19.28 -0.61 -2.58
CA GLU A 352 19.81 0.65 -2.07
C GLU A 352 20.64 1.40 -3.10
N GLN A 353 21.51 0.68 -3.82
CA GLN A 353 22.34 1.29 -4.86
C GLN A 353 21.54 1.66 -6.12
N LEU A 354 20.46 0.93 -6.41
CA LEU A 354 19.59 1.13 -7.58
C LEU A 354 18.12 1.21 -7.15
N PRO A 355 17.70 2.32 -6.51
CA PRO A 355 16.32 2.49 -6.08
C PRO A 355 15.38 2.54 -7.30
N GLY A 356 14.15 2.03 -7.12
CA GLY A 356 13.10 2.16 -8.12
C GLY A 356 12.41 3.52 -8.02
N SER A 357 11.58 3.85 -9.01
CA SER A 357 10.88 5.16 -9.09
C SER A 357 9.90 5.44 -7.94
N PHE A 358 9.55 4.45 -7.11
CA PHE A 358 8.61 4.57 -6.00
C PHE A 358 9.18 3.99 -4.71
N GLY A 359 10.49 4.07 -4.53
CA GLY A 359 11.23 3.47 -3.41
C GLY A 359 12.13 2.32 -3.85
N ASN A 360 12.92 1.82 -2.90
CA ASN A 360 13.94 0.82 -3.19
C ASN A 360 13.41 -0.64 -3.24
N PHE A 361 12.25 -0.97 -2.66
CA PHE A 361 11.69 -2.34 -2.68
C PHE A 361 11.49 -2.94 -4.10
N VAL A 362 11.61 -4.27 -4.21
CA VAL A 362 11.24 -5.04 -5.42
C VAL A 362 9.72 -5.09 -5.53
N LYS A 363 9.16 -4.71 -6.68
CA LYS A 363 7.70 -4.60 -6.84
C LYS A 363 7.01 -5.91 -7.22
N TRP A 364 7.71 -6.80 -7.91
CA TRP A 364 7.14 -8.05 -8.42
C TRP A 364 8.22 -9.06 -8.77
N ASN A 365 7.78 -10.27 -9.10
CA ASN A 365 8.58 -11.29 -9.77
C ASN A 365 9.26 -10.73 -11.01
N PHE A 366 10.48 -11.19 -11.27
CA PHE A 366 11.31 -10.82 -12.43
C PHE A 366 11.78 -9.36 -12.46
N THR A 367 12.01 -8.71 -11.32
CA THR A 367 12.88 -7.52 -11.32
C THR A 367 14.32 -7.97 -11.58
N LYS A 368 15.06 -7.23 -12.41
CA LYS A 368 16.47 -7.56 -12.71
C LYS A 368 17.40 -6.44 -12.29
N PHE A 369 18.61 -6.83 -11.89
CA PHE A 369 19.71 -5.94 -11.63
C PHE A 369 20.91 -6.40 -12.46
N LEU A 370 21.49 -5.46 -13.18
CA LEU A 370 22.73 -5.68 -13.93
C LEU A 370 23.89 -5.07 -13.13
N VAL A 371 24.95 -5.84 -12.97
CA VAL A 371 26.16 -5.48 -12.21
C VAL A 371 27.36 -5.63 -13.15
N ASP A 372 28.27 -4.67 -13.10
CA ASP A 372 29.47 -4.66 -13.93
C ASP A 372 30.53 -5.70 -13.48
N ARG A 373 31.62 -5.81 -14.26
CA ARG A 373 32.76 -6.71 -13.98
C ARG A 373 33.53 -6.40 -12.69
N ASN A 374 33.31 -5.23 -12.10
CA ASN A 374 33.93 -4.78 -10.85
C ASN A 374 33.00 -4.97 -9.64
N GLY A 375 31.82 -5.54 -9.84
CA GLY A 375 30.84 -5.79 -8.80
C GLY A 375 30.05 -4.54 -8.39
N LYS A 376 30.08 -3.49 -9.21
CA LYS A 376 29.30 -2.26 -9.02
C LYS A 376 27.94 -2.39 -9.71
N PRO A 377 26.82 -2.09 -9.01
CA PRO A 377 25.50 -2.08 -9.64
C PRO A 377 25.45 -1.07 -10.78
N TYR A 378 25.01 -1.51 -11.96
CA TYR A 378 24.92 -0.69 -13.17
C TYR A 378 23.51 -0.16 -13.40
N LYS A 379 22.51 -1.06 -13.44
CA LYS A 379 21.12 -0.68 -13.76
C LYS A 379 20.09 -1.68 -13.25
N ARG A 380 18.90 -1.18 -12.93
CA ARG A 380 17.73 -1.95 -12.51
C ARG A 380 16.67 -1.92 -13.62
N TYR A 381 16.04 -3.06 -13.86
CA TYR A 381 14.99 -3.24 -14.85
C TYR A 381 13.70 -3.73 -14.19
N ALA A 382 12.57 -3.18 -14.65
CA ALA A 382 11.25 -3.51 -14.15
C ALA A 382 10.84 -4.95 -14.53
N PRO A 383 9.88 -5.55 -13.81
CA PRO A 383 9.32 -6.87 -14.14
C PRO A 383 8.95 -7.09 -15.61
N LYS A 384 8.45 -6.05 -16.27
CA LYS A 384 7.97 -6.10 -17.66
C LYS A 384 9.05 -5.79 -18.70
N ASP A 385 10.23 -5.32 -18.28
CA ASP A 385 11.36 -5.14 -19.19
C ASP A 385 11.90 -6.53 -19.52
N LEU A 386 11.65 -6.99 -20.74
CA LEU A 386 12.04 -8.33 -21.18
C LEU A 386 13.57 -8.44 -21.26
N PRO A 387 14.17 -9.59 -20.91
CA PRO A 387 15.62 -9.74 -20.93
C PRO A 387 16.31 -9.28 -22.23
N PHE A 388 15.74 -9.57 -23.40
CA PHE A 388 16.33 -9.10 -24.65
C PHE A 388 16.23 -7.59 -24.88
N SER A 389 15.29 -6.88 -24.24
CA SER A 389 15.14 -5.43 -24.41
C SER A 389 16.34 -4.62 -23.90
N PHE A 390 17.20 -5.22 -23.06
CA PHE A 390 18.40 -4.61 -22.51
C PHE A 390 19.69 -5.37 -22.87
N GLU A 391 19.67 -6.20 -23.92
CA GLU A 391 20.85 -6.94 -24.38
C GLU A 391 22.04 -6.03 -24.70
N GLU A 392 21.81 -4.82 -25.22
CA GLU A 392 22.88 -3.85 -25.51
C GLU A 392 23.61 -3.36 -24.25
N ASP A 393 22.91 -3.24 -23.11
CA ASP A 393 23.55 -2.91 -21.83
C ASP A 393 24.51 -4.04 -21.42
N ILE A 394 24.12 -5.31 -21.63
CA ILE A 394 24.97 -6.48 -21.35
C ILE A 394 26.21 -6.47 -22.24
N LYS A 395 26.05 -6.29 -23.55
CA LYS A 395 27.18 -6.23 -24.50
C LYS A 395 28.15 -5.11 -24.15
N THR A 396 27.63 -3.95 -23.77
CA THR A 396 28.43 -2.79 -23.36
C THR A 396 29.33 -3.14 -22.16
N LEU A 397 28.79 -3.80 -21.14
CA LEU A 397 29.58 -4.21 -19.97
C LEU A 397 30.53 -5.37 -20.26
N LEU A 398 30.16 -6.29 -21.16
CA LEU A 398 31.03 -7.39 -21.58
C LEU A 398 32.25 -6.88 -22.36
N ALA A 399 32.11 -5.80 -23.13
CA ALA A 399 33.20 -5.18 -23.88
C ALA A 399 34.19 -4.38 -22.99
N GLN A 400 33.82 -4.05 -21.76
CA GLN A 400 34.71 -3.38 -20.81
C GLN A 400 35.70 -4.38 -20.21
N SER A 401 36.96 -3.97 -20.05
CA SER A 401 37.97 -4.74 -19.33
C SER A 401 37.72 -4.67 -17.82
N SER A 402 37.97 -5.76 -17.10
CA SER A 402 37.94 -5.72 -15.63
C SER A 402 39.15 -4.91 -15.10
N ALA A 403 39.00 -4.20 -13.98
CA ALA A 403 40.08 -3.37 -13.44
C ALA A 403 41.38 -4.16 -13.14
N GLY A 404 41.29 -5.48 -12.95
CA GLY A 404 42.45 -6.37 -12.75
C GLY A 404 43.18 -6.79 -14.03
N GLU A 405 42.58 -6.64 -15.21
CA GLU A 405 43.25 -6.93 -16.50
C GLU A 405 44.06 -5.73 -17.01
N ALA A 406 43.73 -4.51 -16.57
CA ALA A 406 44.46 -3.30 -16.93
C ALA A 406 45.85 -3.20 -16.26
N GLU A 407 46.04 -3.86 -15.11
CA GLU A 407 47.33 -3.87 -14.38
C GLU A 407 48.30 -4.96 -14.84
N SER A 408 47.87 -5.93 -15.65
CA SER A 408 48.70 -7.07 -16.08
C SER A 408 49.29 -6.92 -17.49
N GLN A 409 49.06 -5.81 -18.19
CA GLN A 409 49.79 -5.52 -19.42
C GLN A 409 51.25 -5.14 -19.09
N PRO A 410 52.25 -5.88 -19.60
CA PRO A 410 53.64 -5.48 -19.42
C PRO A 410 53.85 -4.13 -20.10
N LYS A 411 54.39 -3.15 -19.36
CA LYS A 411 54.98 -1.95 -19.95
C LYS A 411 56.07 -2.43 -20.90
N SER A 412 55.79 -2.42 -22.20
CA SER A 412 56.80 -2.63 -23.23
C SER A 412 57.87 -1.56 -23.04
N GLU A 413 59.10 -2.02 -22.82
CA GLU A 413 60.30 -1.19 -22.74
C GLU A 413 60.44 -0.34 -24.00
N LEU A 414 60.67 0.96 -23.80
CA LEU A 414 61.18 1.91 -24.80
C LEU A 414 62.43 2.57 -24.22
#